data_AF-A0A8T3CVJ3-F1
#
_entry.id   AF-A0A8T3CVJ3-F1
#
_cell.length_a   1.000
_cell.length_b   1.000
_cell.length_c   1.000
_cell.angle_alpha   90.00
_cell.angle_beta   90.00
_cell.angle_gamma   90.00
#
_symmetry.space_group_name_H-M   'P 1'
#
loop_
_entity.id
_entity.type
_entity.pdbx_description
1 polymer ?
#
loop_
_entity_poly.entity_id
_entity_poly.type
_entity_poly.pdbx_seq_one_letter_code
_entity_poly.pdbx_strand_id
1 'polypeptide(L)'
;MHFSFQTVVLYGKGFRKPGIMAQGKQKFKAQRPGGAKKQQQNKQKGPKKGGRIIAPKKTQVVQQQKLKKGLEVAIRNKIEQEVTQRASSSLHKRLSILKGSEGPSSGPPRPAANTSK
;
A
#
# COMPACT_ATOMS: atom_id res chain seq x y z
N MET A 1 29.94 -32.63 -17.14
CA MET A 1 30.88 -32.69 -18.29
C MET A 1 30.71 -31.41 -19.10
N HIS A 2 31.61 -30.47 -18.87
CA HIS A 2 31.80 -29.24 -19.66
C HIS A 2 32.27 -29.63 -21.06
N PHE A 3 31.71 -29.10 -22.13
CA PHE A 3 32.45 -28.91 -23.37
C PHE A 3 31.97 -27.64 -24.08
N SER A 4 32.73 -26.58 -23.84
CA SER A 4 32.79 -25.37 -24.64
C SER A 4 33.61 -25.67 -25.90
N PHE A 5 33.10 -25.28 -27.07
CA PHE A 5 33.95 -25.06 -28.23
C PHE A 5 33.49 -23.78 -28.92
N GLN A 6 34.34 -22.77 -28.77
CA GLN A 6 34.31 -21.54 -29.53
C GLN A 6 35.24 -21.70 -30.73
N THR A 7 34.76 -21.40 -31.94
CA THR A 7 35.63 -21.12 -33.09
C THR A 7 35.06 -19.94 -33.88
N VAL A 8 35.83 -18.85 -33.87
CA VAL A 8 35.71 -17.67 -34.72
C VAL A 8 36.47 -17.94 -36.03
N VAL A 9 36.00 -17.42 -37.18
CA VAL A 9 36.76 -16.59 -38.15
C VAL A 9 35.85 -16.10 -39.29
N LEU A 10 35.65 -14.77 -39.28
CA LEU A 10 35.65 -13.75 -40.35
C LEU A 10 35.42 -14.16 -41.83
N TYR A 11 34.59 -13.40 -42.56
CA TYR A 11 34.99 -12.69 -43.78
C TYR A 11 33.96 -11.60 -44.14
N GLY A 12 34.46 -10.37 -44.37
CA GLY A 12 33.66 -9.17 -44.59
C GLY A 12 33.02 -9.05 -45.98
N LYS A 13 32.02 -8.17 -46.07
CA LYS A 13 31.55 -7.54 -47.32
C LYS A 13 30.73 -6.30 -47.00
N GLY A 14 31.24 -5.14 -47.43
CA GLY A 14 30.41 -4.13 -48.09
C GLY A 14 29.80 -3.02 -47.23
N PHE A 15 30.56 -1.93 -47.10
CA PHE A 15 30.08 -0.58 -46.88
C PHE A 15 28.99 -0.20 -47.92
N ARG A 16 27.75 0.03 -47.48
CA ARG A 16 26.72 0.76 -48.27
C ARG A 16 26.02 1.80 -47.37
N LYS A 17 25.98 3.02 -47.91
CA LYS A 17 25.66 4.32 -47.31
C LYS A 17 24.32 4.37 -46.54
N PRO A 18 24.18 5.17 -45.46
CA PRO A 18 22.87 5.56 -44.94
C PRO A 18 22.24 6.61 -45.88
N GLY A 19 21.39 6.14 -46.79
CA GLY A 19 20.60 7.00 -47.66
C GLY A 19 19.31 7.46 -46.98
N ILE A 20 19.32 8.72 -46.52
CA ILE A 20 18.20 9.68 -46.45
C ILE A 20 16.85 9.15 -45.89
N MET A 21 16.54 9.54 -44.66
CA MET A 21 15.18 9.48 -44.11
C MET A 21 14.35 10.63 -44.66
N ALA A 22 13.63 10.43 -45.76
CA ALA A 22 12.66 11.41 -46.25
C ALA A 22 11.36 11.31 -45.42
N GLN A 23 11.38 11.89 -44.23
CA GLN A 23 10.23 12.05 -43.36
C GLN A 23 9.24 13.04 -44.01
N GLY A 24 8.28 12.53 -44.77
CA GLY A 24 7.24 13.33 -45.42
C GLY A 24 6.37 14.05 -44.39
N LYS A 25 6.34 15.40 -44.45
CA LYS A 25 5.34 16.22 -43.76
C LYS A 25 4.00 16.10 -44.49
N GLN A 26 3.25 15.02 -44.29
CA GLN A 26 1.85 15.00 -44.71
C GLN A 26 1.03 15.80 -43.70
N LYS A 27 0.82 17.09 -44.00
CA LYS A 27 -0.15 17.95 -43.32
C LYS A 27 -1.57 17.48 -43.69
N PHE A 28 -2.07 16.43 -43.05
CA PHE A 28 -3.49 16.17 -43.10
C PHE A 28 -4.19 17.18 -42.18
N LYS A 29 -4.80 18.21 -42.77
CA LYS A 29 -5.86 18.95 -42.09
C LYS A 29 -6.97 17.93 -41.84
N ALA A 30 -7.00 17.35 -40.64
CA ALA A 30 -8.14 16.55 -40.23
C ALA A 30 -9.36 17.48 -40.21
N GLN A 31 -10.16 17.34 -41.25
CA GLN A 31 -11.55 17.78 -41.33
C GLN A 31 -12.22 17.40 -40.01
N ARG A 32 -12.59 18.41 -39.21
CA ARG A 32 -13.38 18.22 -37.99
C ARG A 32 -14.67 17.51 -38.42
N PRO A 33 -14.96 16.29 -37.94
CA PRO A 33 -16.27 15.73 -38.16
C PRO A 33 -17.23 16.50 -37.25
N GLY A 34 -18.05 17.33 -37.88
CA GLY A 34 -19.40 17.71 -37.44
C GLY A 34 -19.52 18.25 -36.02
N GLY A 35 -19.71 19.57 -35.92
CA GLY A 35 -20.50 20.11 -34.82
C GLY A 35 -21.91 19.55 -34.90
N ALA A 36 -22.31 18.77 -33.89
CA ALA A 36 -23.70 18.60 -33.50
C ALA A 36 -23.75 18.10 -32.05
N LYS A 37 -24.30 18.93 -31.18
CA LYS A 37 -24.69 18.57 -29.81
C LYS A 37 -25.67 17.39 -29.89
N LYS A 38 -25.24 16.19 -29.50
CA LYS A 38 -26.14 15.12 -29.06
C LYS A 38 -25.55 14.47 -27.82
N GLN A 39 -26.40 14.35 -26.80
CA GLN A 39 -26.09 13.93 -25.44
C GLN A 39 -25.16 12.72 -25.41
N GLN A 40 -24.01 12.88 -24.76
CA GLN A 40 -23.20 11.74 -24.32
C GLN A 40 -24.01 10.99 -23.27
N GLN A 41 -24.77 10.00 -23.72
CA GLN A 41 -25.21 8.91 -22.88
C GLN A 41 -23.98 8.36 -22.15
N ASN A 42 -24.16 8.21 -20.84
CA ASN A 42 -23.26 7.72 -19.83
C ASN A 42 -22.50 6.45 -20.30
N LYS A 43 -21.43 6.63 -21.08
CA LYS A 43 -20.44 5.58 -21.28
C LYS A 43 -19.75 5.45 -19.95
N GLN A 44 -20.03 4.34 -19.26
CA GLN A 44 -19.28 3.88 -18.11
C GLN A 44 -17.80 4.01 -18.48
N LYS A 45 -17.15 5.03 -17.92
CA LYS A 45 -15.73 5.26 -18.14
C LYS A 45 -15.06 3.97 -17.71
N GLY A 46 -14.45 3.28 -18.68
CA GLY A 46 -13.64 2.11 -18.40
C GLY A 46 -12.65 2.42 -17.27
N PRO A 47 -12.18 1.41 -16.54
CA PRO A 47 -11.44 1.62 -15.30
C PRO A 47 -10.37 2.69 -15.48
N LYS A 48 -10.44 3.72 -14.64
CA LYS A 48 -9.58 4.91 -14.74
C LYS A 48 -8.14 4.44 -14.88
N LYS A 49 -7.35 5.09 -15.75
CA LYS A 49 -5.92 4.77 -15.94
C LYS A 49 -5.24 4.59 -14.57
N GLY A 50 -4.70 3.39 -14.30
CA GLY A 50 -4.12 2.99 -13.01
C GLY A 50 -5.03 2.15 -12.10
N GLY A 51 -6.32 2.01 -12.41
CA GLY A 51 -7.26 1.16 -11.69
C GLY A 51 -7.10 -0.30 -12.09
N ARG A 52 -6.68 -1.16 -11.15
CA ARG A 52 -6.58 -2.60 -11.39
C ARG A 52 -7.99 -3.18 -11.59
N ILE A 53 -8.28 -3.61 -12.82
CA ILE A 53 -9.53 -4.30 -13.16
C ILE A 53 -9.45 -5.72 -12.59
N ILE A 54 -10.27 -6.00 -11.58
CA ILE A 54 -10.35 -7.35 -11.01
C ILE A 54 -11.32 -8.16 -11.87
N ALA A 55 -10.85 -9.29 -12.39
CA ALA A 55 -11.70 -10.20 -13.14
C ALA A 55 -12.90 -10.65 -12.27
N PRO A 56 -14.09 -10.87 -12.85
CA PRO A 56 -15.31 -11.21 -12.08
C PRO A 56 -15.11 -12.38 -11.10
N LYS A 57 -14.32 -13.39 -11.49
CA LYS A 57 -13.98 -14.55 -10.64
C LYS A 57 -13.11 -14.17 -9.43
N LYS A 58 -12.21 -13.20 -9.57
CA LYS A 58 -11.36 -12.69 -8.48
C LYS A 58 -12.10 -11.68 -7.59
N THR A 59 -13.22 -11.10 -8.06
CA THR A 59 -14.06 -10.20 -7.25
C THR A 59 -14.67 -10.91 -6.05
N GLN A 60 -15.17 -12.14 -6.23
CA GLN A 60 -15.72 -12.93 -5.14
C GLN A 60 -14.67 -13.23 -4.06
N VAL A 61 -13.47 -13.66 -4.48
CA VAL A 61 -12.35 -13.93 -3.57
C VAL A 61 -11.95 -12.66 -2.79
N VAL A 62 -11.88 -11.52 -3.46
CA VAL A 62 -11.56 -10.23 -2.82
C VAL A 62 -12.65 -9.80 -1.84
N GLN A 63 -13.93 -9.98 -2.17
CA GLN A 63 -15.04 -9.71 -1.26
C GLN A 63 -15.00 -10.62 -0.02
N GLN A 64 -14.80 -11.93 -0.22
CA GLN A 64 -14.66 -12.89 0.87
C GLN A 64 -13.47 -12.55 1.78
N GLN A 65 -12.32 -12.16 1.21
CA GLN A 65 -11.16 -11.75 2.01
C GLN A 65 -11.44 -10.47 2.82
N LYS A 66 -12.15 -9.50 2.25
CA LYS A 66 -12.56 -8.29 2.98
C LYS A 66 -13.50 -8.63 4.12
N LEU A 67 -14.50 -9.48 3.88
CA LEU A 67 -15.43 -9.94 4.90
C LEU A 67 -14.70 -10.70 6.01
N LYS A 68 -13.84 -11.66 5.66
CA LYS A 68 -13.03 -12.43 6.62
C LYS A 68 -12.18 -11.52 7.50
N LYS A 69 -11.43 -10.59 6.90
CA LYS A 69 -10.59 -9.63 7.66
C LYS A 69 -11.42 -8.71 8.55
N GLY A 70 -12.55 -8.22 8.05
CA GLY A 70 -13.44 -7.35 8.82
C GLY A 70 -14.02 -8.06 10.04
N LEU A 71 -14.51 -9.29 9.87
CA LEU A 71 -15.05 -10.10 10.96
C LEU A 71 -13.97 -10.48 11.99
N GLU A 72 -12.79 -10.89 11.54
CA GLU A 72 -11.68 -11.24 12.43
C GLU A 72 -11.30 -10.07 13.36
N VAL A 73 -11.17 -8.86 12.79
CA VAL A 73 -10.85 -7.66 13.57
C VAL A 73 -12.00 -7.27 14.50
N ALA A 74 -13.25 -7.33 14.02
CA ALA A 74 -14.41 -6.99 14.83
C ALA A 74 -14.56 -7.92 16.06
N ILE A 75 -14.33 -9.23 15.87
CA ILE A 75 -14.38 -10.21 16.96
C ILE A 75 -13.27 -9.94 17.98
N ARG A 76 -12.02 -9.73 17.54
CA ARG A 76 -10.91 -9.37 18.44
C ARG A 76 -11.25 -8.13 19.28
N ASN A 77 -11.67 -7.05 18.62
CA ASN A 77 -12.02 -5.80 19.28
C ASN A 77 -13.16 -5.99 20.29
N LYS A 78 -14.18 -6.79 19.93
CA LYS A 78 -15.31 -7.05 20.83
C LYS A 78 -14.88 -7.82 22.07
N ILE A 79 -14.05 -8.85 21.90
CA ILE A 79 -13.50 -9.63 23.02
C ILE A 79 -12.65 -8.73 23.91
N GLU A 80 -11.72 -7.95 23.34
CA GLU A 80 -10.87 -7.03 24.09
C GLU A 80 -11.69 -6.03 24.92
N GLN A 81 -12.73 -5.44 24.32
CA GLN A 81 -13.66 -4.55 25.02
C GLN A 81 -14.40 -5.26 26.14
N GLU A 82 -14.99 -6.42 25.88
CA GLU A 82 -15.75 -7.18 26.88
C GLU A 82 -14.86 -7.64 28.04
N VAL A 83 -13.66 -8.14 27.76
CA VAL A 83 -12.71 -8.57 28.78
C VAL A 83 -12.27 -7.38 29.63
N THR A 84 -11.95 -6.25 29.00
CA THR A 84 -11.59 -5.02 29.72
C THR A 84 -12.75 -4.51 30.58
N GLN A 85 -13.97 -4.52 30.03
CA GLN A 85 -15.16 -4.09 30.74
C GLN A 85 -15.44 -5.00 31.95
N ARG A 86 -15.41 -6.32 31.76
CA ARG A 86 -15.60 -7.31 32.83
C ARG A 86 -14.54 -7.18 33.91
N ALA A 87 -13.26 -7.07 33.55
CA ALA A 87 -12.19 -6.85 34.51
C ALA A 87 -12.41 -5.55 35.28
N SER A 88 -12.83 -4.49 34.59
CA SER A 88 -13.03 -3.19 35.21
C SER A 88 -14.31 -3.05 36.03
N SER A 89 -15.34 -3.86 35.76
CA SER A 89 -16.58 -3.91 36.56
C SER A 89 -16.49 -4.92 37.71
N SER A 90 -15.67 -5.96 37.58
CA SER A 90 -15.40 -6.93 38.66
C SER A 90 -14.62 -6.28 39.81
N LEU A 91 -13.86 -5.22 39.53
CA LEU A 91 -13.18 -4.46 40.57
C LEU A 91 -14.19 -3.58 41.34
N HIS A 92 -14.36 -3.87 42.63
CA HIS A 92 -15.28 -3.17 43.55
C HIS A 92 -14.98 -1.66 43.73
N LYS A 93 -13.84 -1.17 43.25
CA LYS A 93 -13.48 0.25 43.21
C LYS A 93 -12.66 0.58 41.96
N ARG A 94 -13.19 1.44 41.09
CA ARG A 94 -12.45 1.95 39.92
C ARG A 94 -11.20 2.70 40.38
N LEU A 95 -10.03 2.24 39.94
CA LEU A 95 -8.77 2.92 40.22
C LEU A 95 -8.71 4.22 39.42
N SER A 96 -8.73 5.37 40.10
CA SER A 96 -8.40 6.65 39.50
C SER A 96 -6.88 6.74 39.37
N ILE A 97 -6.36 6.79 38.15
CA ILE A 97 -4.94 7.03 37.92
C ILE A 97 -4.67 8.48 38.31
N LEU A 98 -4.15 8.70 39.53
CA LEU A 98 -3.52 9.96 39.88
C LEU A 98 -2.27 10.09 39.00
N LYS A 99 -2.29 11.06 38.09
CA LYS A 99 -1.12 11.48 37.32
C LYS A 99 -0.07 11.91 38.35
N GLY A 100 0.92 11.05 38.60
CA GLY A 100 2.07 11.41 39.41
C GLY A 100 2.75 12.61 38.77
N SER A 101 2.72 13.76 39.44
CA SER A 101 3.63 14.84 39.12
C SER A 101 5.03 14.32 39.37
N GLU A 102 5.83 14.20 38.32
CA GLU A 102 7.26 14.01 38.47
C GLU A 102 7.81 15.29 39.12
N GLY A 103 8.16 15.23 40.41
CA GLY A 103 8.66 16.36 41.20
C GLY A 103 8.71 16.04 42.69
N PRO A 104 9.74 16.49 43.44
CA PRO A 104 10.40 15.71 44.50
C PRO A 104 9.77 15.79 45.90
N SER A 105 10.10 14.75 46.69
CA SER A 105 10.13 14.64 48.15
C SER A 105 8.84 14.89 48.96
N SER A 106 8.31 13.81 49.54
CA SER A 106 7.82 13.81 50.93
C SER A 106 7.76 12.38 51.49
N GLY A 107 8.92 11.82 51.83
CA GLY A 107 9.03 10.68 52.74
C GLY A 107 9.87 11.10 53.97
N PRO A 108 9.62 10.56 55.17
CA PRO A 108 10.35 10.95 56.38
C PRO A 108 11.83 10.54 56.28
N PRO A 109 12.79 11.33 56.82
CA PRO A 109 14.21 11.06 56.62
C PRO A 109 14.76 10.07 57.65
N ARG A 110 15.63 9.14 57.21
CA ARG A 110 16.87 8.60 57.88
C ARG A 110 17.12 7.09 57.69
N PRO A 111 18.34 6.57 58.00
CA PRO A 111 19.61 7.23 58.34
C PRO A 111 20.76 6.87 57.37
N ALA A 112 21.79 7.71 57.32
CA ALA A 112 23.02 7.46 56.55
C ALA A 112 23.83 6.33 57.18
N ALA A 113 24.23 5.34 56.38
CA ALA A 113 25.16 4.28 56.77
C ALA A 113 26.60 4.70 56.43
N ASN A 114 27.47 4.46 57.40
CA ASN A 114 28.77 5.08 57.55
C ASN A 114 29.81 4.33 56.69
N THR A 115 30.55 5.03 55.83
CA THR A 115 31.72 4.47 55.14
C THR A 115 32.91 4.38 56.09
N SER A 116 33.33 3.16 56.42
CA SER A 116 34.57 2.88 57.17
C SER A 116 35.81 3.29 56.36
N LYS A 117 36.80 3.85 57.06
CA LYS A 117 38.20 3.94 56.62
C LYS A 117 38.83 2.55 56.54
#